data_AF-A0A060BQC1-F1
#
_entry.id   AF-A0A060BQC1-F1
#
_cell.length_a   1.000
_cell.length_b   1.000
_cell.length_c   1.000
_cell.angle_alpha   90.00
_cell.angle_beta   90.00
_cell.angle_gamma   90.00
#
_symmetry.space_group_name_H-M   'P 1'
#
loop_
_entity.id
_entity.type
_entity.pdbx_description
1 polymer ?
#
loop_
_entity_poly.entity_id
_entity_poly.type
_entity_poly.pdbx_seq_one_letter_code
_entity_poly.pdbx_strand_id
1 'polypeptide(L)'
;MYLNRVYLGAGAYGVDAAARRYFGKSARDVTVAEAAMIAGLLKAPSRYAPTRDPAAAQERAELVLQAMREEGYIDDKQMMAALAAPATV
;
A
#
# COMPACT_ATOMS: atom_id res chain seq x y z
N MET A 1 13.86 0.94 13.32
CA MET A 1 13.31 -0.10 14.23
C MET A 1 11.76 -0.12 14.33
N TYR A 2 10.99 0.66 13.53
CA TYR A 2 9.50 0.73 13.63
C TYR A 2 8.74 -0.09 12.57
N LEU A 3 9.24 -0.14 11.33
CA LEU A 3 8.56 -0.78 10.19
C LEU A 3 8.43 -2.30 10.27
N ASN A 4 9.15 -2.97 11.17
CA ASN A 4 9.12 -4.43 11.32
C ASN A 4 8.09 -4.92 12.36
N ARG A 5 7.41 -4.02 13.07
CA ARG A 5 6.48 -4.39 14.17
C ARG A 5 5.08 -3.80 14.04
N VAL A 6 4.84 -2.94 13.05
CA VAL A 6 3.52 -2.33 12.85
C VAL A 6 2.54 -3.36 12.30
N TYR A 7 1.35 -3.42 12.89
CA TYR A 7 0.29 -4.28 12.39
C TYR A 7 -0.31 -3.69 11.11
N LEU A 8 -0.32 -4.47 10.04
CA LEU A 8 -0.79 -4.07 8.70
C LEU A 8 -1.97 -4.95 8.22
N GLY A 9 -2.75 -5.49 9.17
CA GLY A 9 -3.91 -6.31 8.86
C GLY A 9 -3.57 -7.75 8.50
N ALA A 10 -4.58 -8.63 8.47
CA ALA A 10 -4.46 -10.04 8.09
C ALA A 10 -3.34 -10.84 8.80
N GLY A 11 -3.01 -10.47 10.05
CA GLY A 11 -1.93 -11.09 10.82
C GLY A 11 -0.52 -10.66 10.40
N ALA A 12 -0.38 -9.72 9.46
CA ALA A 12 0.91 -9.23 9.00
C ALA A 12 1.47 -8.15 9.94
N TYR A 13 2.69 -8.39 10.42
CA TYR A 13 3.46 -7.42 11.20
C TYR A 13 4.69 -6.98 10.40
N GLY A 14 4.68 -5.72 10.01
CA GLY A 14 5.70 -5.09 9.20
C GLY A 14 5.53 -5.24 7.69
N VAL A 15 6.24 -4.39 6.96
CA VAL A 15 5.97 -4.17 5.52
C VAL A 15 6.30 -5.36 4.64
N ASP A 16 7.37 -6.12 4.91
CA ASP A 16 7.69 -7.32 4.13
C ASP A 16 6.66 -8.43 4.35
N ALA A 17 6.18 -8.60 5.60
CA ALA A 17 5.11 -9.54 5.90
C ALA A 17 3.80 -9.14 5.18
N ALA A 18 3.47 -7.85 5.15
CA ALA A 18 2.29 -7.35 4.44
C ALA A 18 2.41 -7.54 2.92
N ALA A 19 3.56 -7.24 2.32
CA ALA A 19 3.82 -7.44 0.90
C ALA A 19 3.66 -8.92 0.50
N ARG A 20 4.22 -9.84 1.30
CA ARG A 20 4.04 -11.29 1.08
C ARG A 20 2.58 -11.71 1.27
N ARG A 21 1.91 -11.18 2.29
CA ARG A 21 0.55 -11.55 2.63
C ARG A 21 -0.47 -11.12 1.58
N TYR A 22 -0.29 -9.93 1.00
CA TYR A 22 -1.24 -9.34 0.06
C TYR A 22 -0.84 -9.51 -1.40
N PHE A 23 0.44 -9.61 -1.72
CA PHE A 23 0.90 -9.63 -3.12
C PHE A 23 1.87 -10.78 -3.43
N GLY A 24 2.13 -11.67 -2.48
CA GLY A 24 2.97 -12.86 -2.69
C GLY A 24 4.44 -12.57 -2.99
N LYS A 25 4.94 -11.34 -2.78
CA LYS A 25 6.29 -10.92 -3.14
C LYS A 25 6.99 -10.15 -2.02
N SER A 26 8.31 -9.94 -2.13
CA SER A 26 9.04 -9.18 -1.12
C SER A 26 8.71 -7.69 -1.21
N ALA A 27 8.82 -6.96 -0.10
CA ALA A 27 8.58 -5.52 -0.08
C ALA A 27 9.57 -4.71 -0.94
N ARG A 28 10.63 -5.33 -1.45
CA ARG A 28 11.55 -4.70 -2.42
C ARG A 28 11.04 -4.76 -3.86
N ASP A 29 10.09 -5.66 -4.13
CA ASP A 29 9.61 -5.98 -5.47
C ASP A 29 8.18 -5.46 -5.71
N VAL A 30 7.62 -4.74 -4.74
CA VAL A 30 6.28 -4.16 -4.85
C VAL A 30 6.28 -2.96 -5.79
N THR A 31 5.19 -2.80 -6.53
CA THR A 31 4.97 -1.62 -7.36
C THR A 31 4.63 -0.40 -6.50
N VAL A 32 4.67 0.79 -7.10
CA VAL A 32 4.26 2.04 -6.43
C VAL A 32 2.81 1.95 -5.91
N ALA A 33 1.90 1.36 -6.68
CA ALA A 33 0.51 1.16 -6.27
C ALA A 33 0.39 0.21 -5.06
N GLU A 34 1.12 -0.91 -5.08
CA GLU A 34 1.14 -1.88 -3.99
C GLU A 34 1.77 -1.29 -2.71
N ALA A 35 2.84 -0.51 -2.85
CA ALA A 35 3.47 0.22 -1.75
C ALA A 35 2.49 1.24 -1.12
N ALA A 36 1.78 2.00 -1.95
CA ALA A 36 0.77 2.96 -1.51
C ALA A 36 -0.38 2.27 -0.76
N MET A 37 -0.82 1.10 -1.24
CA MET A 37 -1.83 0.31 -0.56
C MET A 37 -1.36 -0.16 0.83
N ILE A 38 -0.15 -0.72 0.94
CA ILE A 38 0.42 -1.16 2.23
C ILE A 38 0.56 0.02 3.20
N ALA A 39 1.07 1.16 2.74
CA ALA A 39 1.20 2.36 3.54
C ALA A 39 -0.16 2.92 3.99
N GLY A 40 -1.20 2.81 3.14
CA GLY A 40 -2.57 3.20 3.45
C GLY A 40 -3.15 2.48 4.67
N LEU A 41 -2.73 1.23 4.90
CA LEU A 41 -3.20 0.40 6.02
C LEU A 41 -2.81 0.97 7.38
N LEU A 42 -1.71 1.73 7.48
CA LEU A 42 -1.23 2.30 8.75
C LEU A 42 -2.30 3.13 9.48
N LYS A 43 -3.22 3.78 8.75
CA LYS A 43 -4.28 4.60 9.35
C LYS A 43 -5.30 3.76 10.10
N ALA A 44 -5.70 2.61 9.55
CA ALA A 44 -6.67 1.71 10.14
C ALA A 44 -6.57 0.33 9.46
N PRO A 45 -5.67 -0.56 9.93
CA PRO A 45 -5.30 -1.77 9.20
C PRO A 45 -6.47 -2.72 8.96
N SER A 46 -7.37 -2.84 9.95
CA SER A 46 -8.59 -3.65 9.80
C SER A 46 -9.63 -2.98 8.91
N ARG A 47 -9.67 -1.63 8.85
CA ARG A 47 -10.68 -0.90 8.06
C ARG A 47 -10.36 -0.94 6.57
N TYR A 48 -9.11 -0.68 6.25
CA TYR A 48 -8.62 -0.56 4.88
C TYR A 48 -7.98 -1.85 4.36
N ALA A 49 -8.17 -2.98 5.05
CA ALA A 49 -7.69 -4.27 4.58
C ALA A 49 -8.27 -4.57 3.18
N PRO A 50 -7.43 -4.80 2.15
CA PRO A 50 -7.90 -4.98 0.77
C PRO A 50 -8.77 -6.24 0.62
N THR A 51 -8.52 -7.24 1.46
CA THR A 51 -9.32 -8.49 1.52
C THR A 51 -10.71 -8.29 2.11
N ARG A 52 -10.98 -7.13 2.75
CA ARG A 52 -12.25 -6.85 3.42
C ARG A 52 -13.06 -5.80 2.67
N ASP A 53 -12.40 -4.74 2.23
CA ASP A 53 -13.01 -3.64 1.47
C ASP A 53 -12.02 -3.14 0.42
N PRO A 54 -12.00 -3.76 -0.77
CA PRO A 54 -11.07 -3.39 -1.84
C PRO A 54 -11.22 -1.94 -2.29
N ALA A 55 -12.46 -1.41 -2.31
CA ALA A 55 -12.74 -0.06 -2.74
C ALA A 55 -12.19 0.97 -1.75
N ALA A 56 -12.45 0.79 -0.45
CA ALA A 56 -11.89 1.68 0.57
C ALA A 56 -10.36 1.58 0.65
N ALA A 57 -9.80 0.40 0.37
CA ALA A 57 -8.35 0.23 0.29
C ALA A 57 -7.74 1.01 -0.88
N GLN A 58 -8.39 0.97 -2.06
CA GLN A 58 -7.95 1.72 -3.23
C GLN A 58 -8.06 3.23 -3.03
N GLU A 59 -9.20 3.74 -2.55
CA GLU A 59 -9.36 5.16 -2.22
C GLU A 59 -8.28 5.62 -1.23
N ARG A 60 -7.97 4.78 -0.24
CA ARG A 60 -6.90 5.09 0.72
C ARG A 60 -5.51 5.09 0.07
N ALA A 61 -5.24 4.18 -0.87
CA ALA A 61 -3.99 4.12 -1.61
C ALA A 61 -3.81 5.35 -2.52
N GLU A 62 -4.86 5.84 -3.16
CA GLU A 62 -4.82 7.04 -4.00
C GLU A 62 -4.39 8.28 -3.21
N LEU A 63 -4.90 8.44 -1.98
CA LEU A 63 -4.46 9.52 -1.08
C LEU A 63 -2.97 9.42 -0.73
N VAL A 64 -2.44 8.19 -0.62
CA VAL A 64 -1.00 7.98 -0.40
C VAL A 64 -0.21 8.32 -1.66
N LEU A 65 -0.68 7.93 -2.85
CA LEU A 65 -0.04 8.29 -4.12
C LEU A 65 0.03 9.80 -4.32
N GLN A 66 -1.05 10.51 -3.99
CA GLN A 66 -1.08 11.96 -4.04
C GLN A 66 -0.01 12.57 -3.11
N ALA A 67 0.05 12.11 -1.85
CA ALA A 67 1.06 12.56 -0.90
C ALA A 67 2.49 12.22 -1.37
N MET A 68 2.72 11.04 -1.94
CA MET A 68 4.02 10.65 -2.51
C MET A 68 4.46 11.59 -3.63
N ARG A 69 3.52 12.03 -4.48
CA ARG A 69 3.80 12.98 -5.57
C ARG A 69 4.06 14.39 -5.01
N GLU A 70 3.26 14.85 -4.06
CA GLU A 70 3.41 16.18 -3.43
C GLU A 70 4.76 16.32 -2.72
N GLU A 71 5.23 15.25 -2.07
CA GLU A 71 6.53 15.20 -1.39
C GLU A 71 7.70 14.84 -2.34
N GLY A 72 7.44 14.62 -3.64
CA GLY A 72 8.46 14.36 -4.64
C GLY A 72 9.10 12.96 -4.60
N TYR A 73 8.48 11.98 -3.94
CA TYR A 73 8.92 10.58 -3.97
C TYR A 73 8.61 9.88 -5.30
N ILE A 74 7.60 10.37 -6.02
CA ILE A 74 7.24 9.92 -7.37
C ILE A 74 6.94 11.12 -8.26
N ASP A 75 7.13 10.96 -9.57
CA ASP A 75 6.72 11.93 -10.57
C ASP A 75 5.27 11.70 -11.04
N ASP A 76 4.73 12.64 -11.83
CA ASP A 76 3.37 12.53 -12.37
C ASP A 76 3.19 11.30 -13.28
N LYS A 77 4.25 10.83 -13.96
CA LYS A 77 4.17 9.63 -14.81
C LYS A 77 4.00 8.37 -13.97
N GLN A 78 4.74 8.26 -12.88
CA GLN A 78 4.65 7.17 -11.91
C GLN A 78 3.30 7.18 -11.20
N MET A 79 2.78 8.36 -10.85
CA MET A 79 1.44 8.51 -10.29
C MET A 79 0.37 8.03 -11.29
N MET A 80 0.42 8.50 -12.53
CA MET A 80 -0.52 8.09 -13.58
C MET A 80 -0.45 6.58 -13.86
N ALA A 81 0.76 6.01 -13.91
CA ALA A 81 0.94 4.58 -14.08
C ALA A 81 0.35 3.78 -12.91
N ALA A 82 0.53 4.25 -11.67
CA ALA A 82 -0.03 3.61 -10.49
C ALA A 82 -1.57 3.67 -10.44
N LEU A 83 -2.17 4.76 -10.93
CA LEU A 83 -3.63 4.89 -11.04
C LEU A 83 -4.22 4.05 -12.18
N ALA A 84 -3.49 3.91 -13.28
CA ALA A 84 -3.91 3.06 -14.41
C ALA A 84 -3.80 1.55 -14.11
N ALA A 85 -2.90 1.18 -13.19
CA ALA A 85 -2.70 -0.19 -12.73
C ALA A 85 -2.82 -0.26 -11.20
N PRO A 86 -4.04 -0.16 -10.65
CA PRO A 86 -4.25 -0.16 -9.22
C PRO A 86 -3.84 -1.49 -8.58
N ALA A 87 -3.42 -1.45 -7.32
CA ALA A 87 -3.06 -2.65 -6.58
C ALA A 87 -4.28 -3.57 -6.40
N THR A 88 -4.06 -4.86 -6.67
CA THR A 88 -5.02 -5.94 -6.47
C THR A 88 -4.39 -7.03 -5.62
N VAL A 89 -5.16 -7.58 -4.67
CA VAL A 89 -4.75 -8.57 -3.66
C VAL A 89 -5.30 -9.94 -3.99
#